data_AF-A0A6I1KMP7-F1
#
_entry.id   AF-A0A6I1KMP7-F1
#
_cell.length_a   1.000
_cell.length_b   1.000
_cell.length_c   1.000
_cell.angle_alpha   90.00
_cell.angle_beta   90.00
_cell.angle_gamma   90.00
#
_symmetry.space_group_name_H-M   'P 1'
#
loop_
_entity.id
_entity.type
_entity.pdbx_description
1 polymer ?
#
loop_
_entity_poly.entity_id
_entity_poly.type
_entity_poly.pdbx_seq_one_letter_code
_entity_poly.pdbx_strand_id
1 'polypeptide(L)'
;MKRFAVALLTVVTMGVAGLAVAEEMGKSALKAGDEIYVCNCGEGCQCGSVARKASNCACNKEMAKVKVTKVEEAKAYYMANGKERSVATTGKYACACGSRCDCGYISQKPGKCACGKELKKVE
;
A
#
# COMPACT_ATOMS: atom_id res chain seq x y z
N MET A 1 -8.85 -57.98 31.26
CA MET A 1 -7.73 -58.65 30.55
C MET A 1 -7.99 -58.43 29.06
N LYS A 2 -7.22 -57.77 28.20
CA LYS A 2 -5.80 -57.37 28.07
C LYS A 2 -5.82 -56.01 27.31
N ARG A 3 -5.38 -54.90 27.88
CA ARG A 3 -4.13 -54.17 27.55
C ARG A 3 -3.37 -54.67 26.29
N PHE A 4 -2.82 -53.71 25.55
CA PHE A 4 -1.79 -53.77 24.49
C PHE A 4 -2.23 -53.54 23.04
N ALA A 5 -1.94 -52.32 22.58
CA ALA A 5 -1.56 -51.85 21.23
C ALA A 5 -2.25 -50.50 20.95
N VAL A 6 -1.84 -49.37 21.55
CA VAL A 6 -0.64 -48.56 21.25
C VAL A 6 -0.31 -48.48 19.76
N ALA A 7 -0.37 -47.25 19.27
CA ALA A 7 0.31 -46.71 18.08
C ALA A 7 -0.26 -47.07 16.69
N LEU A 8 -1.19 -46.22 16.23
CA LEU A 8 -1.23 -45.78 14.83
C LEU A 8 -1.59 -44.30 14.83
N LEU A 9 -0.56 -43.46 14.91
CA LEU A 9 -0.12 -42.65 13.78
C LEU A 9 -1.07 -41.48 13.52
N THR A 10 -0.80 -40.40 14.27
CA THR A 10 -0.71 -39.03 13.76
C THR A 10 -1.67 -38.73 12.61
N VAL A 11 -2.90 -38.34 12.98
CA VAL A 11 -3.81 -37.65 12.08
C VAL A 11 -3.07 -36.45 11.51
N VAL A 12 -2.83 -36.56 10.20
CA VAL A 12 -2.41 -35.53 9.27
C VAL A 12 -3.26 -34.28 9.50
N THR A 13 -2.71 -33.29 10.20
CA THR A 13 -3.19 -31.88 10.17
C THR A 13 -2.32 -31.04 9.23
N MET A 14 -1.77 -31.69 8.20
CA MET A 14 -1.00 -31.03 7.17
C MET A 14 -1.96 -30.26 6.26
N GLY A 15 -1.90 -28.93 6.40
CA GLY A 15 -1.94 -28.04 5.25
C GLY A 15 -3.31 -27.56 4.79
N VAL A 16 -3.90 -26.60 5.51
CA VAL A 16 -4.61 -25.49 4.85
C VAL A 16 -4.41 -24.22 5.68
N ALA A 17 -3.34 -23.48 5.41
CA ALA A 17 -3.28 -22.04 5.68
C ALA A 17 -2.38 -21.36 4.64
N GLY A 18 -2.51 -21.80 3.39
CA GLY A 18 -1.80 -21.23 2.23
C GLY A 18 -2.73 -20.40 1.36
N LEU A 19 -3.53 -19.50 1.92
CA LEU A 19 -4.41 -18.59 1.17
C LEU A 19 -4.61 -17.28 1.95
N ALA A 20 -3.58 -16.45 2.12
CA ALA A 20 -3.75 -15.06 2.57
C ALA A 20 -2.48 -14.21 2.34
N VAL A 21 -1.93 -14.17 1.13
CA VAL A 21 -0.94 -13.11 0.77
C VAL A 21 -0.98 -12.90 -0.74
N ALA A 22 -2.12 -12.45 -1.25
CA ALA A 22 -2.23 -11.93 -2.61
C ALA A 22 -2.97 -10.59 -2.70
N GLU A 23 -3.60 -10.12 -1.61
CA GLU A 23 -4.51 -8.95 -1.62
C GLU A 23 -3.93 -7.65 -1.02
N GLU A 24 -2.64 -7.61 -0.68
CA GLU A 24 -2.03 -6.40 -0.09
C GLU A 24 -1.24 -5.53 -1.08
N MET A 25 -0.99 -6.02 -2.31
CA MET A 25 -0.31 -5.21 -3.32
C MET A 25 -1.27 -4.15 -3.86
N GLY A 26 -1.03 -2.88 -3.53
CA GLY A 26 -1.86 -1.75 -3.96
C GLY A 26 -2.58 -1.03 -2.84
N LYS A 27 -2.60 -1.58 -1.63
CA LYS A 27 -3.12 -0.92 -0.43
C LYS A 27 -1.96 -0.32 0.37
N SER A 28 -1.97 0.98 0.55
CA SER A 28 -1.08 1.66 1.49
C SER A 28 -1.69 1.58 2.88
N ALA A 29 -1.01 0.88 3.80
CA ALA A 29 -1.37 0.85 5.22
C ALA A 29 -1.03 2.19 5.88
N LEU A 30 -1.81 3.23 5.61
CA LEU A 30 -1.69 4.56 6.21
C LEU A 30 -2.48 4.63 7.51
N LYS A 31 -1.99 5.40 8.47
CA LYS A 31 -2.70 5.74 9.72
C LYS A 31 -2.58 7.23 10.02
N ALA A 32 -3.46 7.72 10.89
CA ALA A 32 -3.37 9.08 11.41
C ALA A 32 -1.99 9.35 12.05
N GLY A 33 -1.45 10.54 11.82
CA GLY A 33 -0.14 10.97 12.29
C GLY A 33 1.03 10.62 11.37
N ASP A 34 0.85 9.71 10.40
CA ASP A 34 1.87 9.36 9.44
C ASP A 34 2.30 10.56 8.59
N GLU A 35 3.61 10.68 8.35
CA GLU A 35 4.14 11.59 7.33
C GLU A 35 4.25 10.86 5.99
N ILE A 36 3.64 11.43 4.96
CA ILE A 36 3.61 10.88 3.60
C ILE A 36 3.86 11.95 2.56
N TYR A 37 4.17 11.53 1.34
CA TYR A 37 4.30 12.39 0.17
C TYR A 37 3.10 12.16 -0.74
N VAL A 38 2.42 13.22 -1.12
CA VAL A 38 1.21 13.19 -1.94
C VAL A 38 1.35 14.06 -3.18
N CYS A 39 0.62 13.72 -4.24
CA CYS A 39 0.56 14.53 -5.46
C CYS A 39 0.18 15.99 -5.14
N ASN A 40 0.97 16.92 -5.69
CA ASN A 40 0.73 18.36 -5.56
C ASN A 40 0.54 19.06 -6.92
N CYS A 41 0.05 18.35 -7.93
CA CYS A 41 -0.15 18.91 -9.27
C CYS A 41 -1.30 19.93 -9.37
N GLY A 42 -2.11 20.09 -8.32
CA GLY A 42 -3.26 20.99 -8.29
C GLY A 42 -4.60 20.28 -8.47
N GLU A 43 -5.67 21.08 -8.47
CA GLU A 43 -7.04 20.60 -8.64
C GLU A 43 -7.21 19.94 -10.02
N GLY A 44 -7.90 18.80 -10.06
CA GLY A 44 -8.11 18.01 -11.28
C GLY A 44 -7.02 16.98 -11.60
N CYS A 45 -5.92 16.91 -10.84
CA CYS A 45 -4.93 15.87 -11.07
C CYS A 45 -5.44 14.49 -10.62
N GLN A 46 -5.56 13.57 -11.59
CA GLN A 46 -6.08 12.23 -11.36
C GLN A 46 -4.99 11.19 -11.05
N CYS A 47 -3.71 11.55 -10.91
CA CYS A 47 -2.67 10.55 -10.64
C CYS A 47 -2.72 10.01 -9.21
N GLY A 48 -3.18 10.83 -8.25
CA GLY A 48 -3.37 10.43 -6.86
C GLY A 48 -2.15 9.76 -6.23
N SER A 49 -0.93 10.11 -6.67
CA SER A 49 0.28 9.43 -6.21
C SER A 49 0.50 9.63 -4.72
N VAL A 50 0.85 8.57 -4.02
CA VAL A 50 1.21 8.56 -2.60
C VAL A 50 2.48 7.73 -2.41
N ALA A 51 3.37 8.19 -1.54
CA ALA A 51 4.55 7.44 -1.13
C ALA A 51 4.98 7.76 0.31
N ARG A 52 5.75 6.86 0.91
CA ARG A 52 6.44 7.08 2.19
C ARG A 52 7.75 7.86 2.06
N LYS A 53 8.27 8.01 0.83
CA LYS A 53 9.56 8.64 0.54
C LYS A 53 9.41 9.76 -0.49
N ALA A 54 10.24 10.80 -0.33
CA ALA A 54 10.32 11.91 -1.27
C ALA A 54 10.58 11.39 -2.67
N SER A 55 9.77 11.80 -3.62
CA SER A 55 9.89 11.45 -5.04
C SER A 55 8.92 12.27 -5.87
N ASN A 56 8.96 12.06 -7.18
CA ASN A 56 7.97 12.62 -8.10
C ASN A 56 6.70 11.77 -8.12
N CYS A 57 5.55 12.43 -8.30
CA CYS A 57 4.30 11.78 -8.65
C CYS A 57 4.37 11.16 -10.05
N ALA A 58 3.37 10.37 -10.44
CA ALA A 58 3.33 9.74 -11.77
C ALA A 58 3.28 10.76 -12.93
N CYS A 59 2.95 12.03 -12.66
CA CYS A 59 3.04 13.13 -13.62
C CYS A 59 4.44 13.76 -13.70
N ASN A 60 5.46 13.18 -13.07
CA ASN A 60 6.84 13.70 -12.96
C ASN A 60 6.96 15.05 -12.23
N LYS A 61 6.00 15.41 -11.38
CA LYS A 61 6.11 16.59 -10.49
C LYS A 61 6.48 16.19 -9.07
N GLU A 62 7.24 17.03 -8.39
CA GLU A 62 7.59 16.82 -6.98
C GLU A 62 6.32 16.70 -6.11
N MET A 63 6.34 15.74 -5.18
CA MET A 63 5.25 15.52 -4.23
C MET A 63 5.40 16.37 -2.98
N ALA A 64 4.28 16.80 -2.41
CA ALA A 64 4.27 17.54 -1.16
C ALA A 64 4.31 16.59 0.04
N LYS A 65 5.16 16.88 1.03
CA LYS A 65 5.14 16.20 2.33
C LYS A 65 3.96 16.70 3.15
N VAL A 66 3.15 15.79 3.65
CA VAL A 66 1.97 16.08 4.47
C VAL A 66 1.89 15.12 5.66
N LYS A 67 1.14 15.51 6.69
CA LYS A 67 0.78 14.63 7.80
C LYS A 67 -0.67 14.18 7.64
N VAL A 68 -0.89 12.87 7.71
CA VAL A 68 -2.24 12.28 7.68
C VAL A 68 -2.96 12.68 8.95
N THR A 69 -4.14 13.28 8.82
CA THR A 69 -4.98 13.67 9.97
C THR A 69 -5.89 12.52 10.40
N LYS A 70 -6.47 11.81 9.44
CA LYS A 70 -7.33 10.65 9.67
C LYS A 70 -7.33 9.72 8.46
N VAL A 71 -7.72 8.48 8.67
CA VAL A 71 -7.91 7.47 7.61
C VAL A 71 -9.29 6.89 7.78
N GLU A 72 -10.10 6.93 6.73
CA GLU A 72 -11.44 6.35 6.70
C GLU A 72 -11.58 5.53 5.42
N GLU A 73 -12.01 4.28 5.56
CA GLU A 73 -12.20 3.35 4.45
C GLU A 73 -10.97 3.27 3.51
N ALA A 74 -11.13 3.79 2.29
CA ALA A 74 -10.13 3.80 1.23
C ALA A 74 -9.49 5.19 1.03
N LYS A 75 -9.59 6.10 2.01
CA LYS A 75 -9.07 7.47 1.92
C LYS A 75 -8.27 7.87 3.15
N ALA A 76 -7.12 8.49 2.91
CA ALA A 76 -6.34 9.20 3.91
C ALA A 76 -6.53 10.70 3.74
N TYR A 77 -6.92 11.38 4.81
CA TYR A 77 -7.13 12.82 4.84
C TYR A 77 -5.89 13.52 5.39
N TYR A 78 -5.65 14.73 4.91
CA TYR A 78 -4.52 15.56 5.30
C TYR A 78 -4.85 17.03 5.07
N MET A 79 -4.14 17.91 5.78
CA MET A 79 -4.23 19.35 5.55
C MET A 79 -3.17 19.78 4.55
N ALA A 80 -3.55 20.55 3.54
CA ALA A 80 -2.61 21.20 2.64
C ALA A 80 -3.15 22.56 2.21
N ASN A 81 -2.36 23.62 2.45
CA ASN A 81 -2.74 25.03 2.25
C ASN A 81 -4.00 25.43 3.04
N GLY A 82 -4.11 24.98 4.30
CA GLY A 82 -5.25 25.29 5.18
C GLY A 82 -6.57 24.62 4.81
N LYS A 83 -6.61 23.81 3.75
CA LYS A 83 -7.77 23.03 3.33
C LYS A 83 -7.54 21.55 3.59
N GLU A 84 -8.59 20.86 4.08
CA GLU A 84 -8.59 19.41 4.15
C GLU A 84 -8.68 18.83 2.74
N ARG A 85 -7.82 17.86 2.45
CA ARG A 85 -7.79 17.10 1.21
C ARG A 85 -7.70 15.62 1.54
N SER A 86 -8.09 14.78 0.60
CA SER A 86 -8.01 13.32 0.73
C SER A 86 -7.28 12.70 -0.44
N VAL A 87 -6.59 11.60 -0.18
CA VAL A 87 -6.01 10.74 -1.22
C VAL A 87 -6.46 9.30 -1.01
N ALA A 88 -6.56 8.53 -2.09
CA ALA A 88 -6.88 7.12 -2.00
C ALA A 88 -5.75 6.36 -1.27
N THR A 89 -6.13 5.45 -0.38
CA THR A 89 -5.20 4.49 0.24
C THR A 89 -4.97 3.28 -0.67
N THR A 90 -5.71 3.18 -1.77
CA THR A 90 -5.50 2.18 -2.82
C THR A 90 -5.03 2.83 -4.12
N GLY A 91 -4.27 2.09 -4.92
CA GLY A 91 -3.84 2.52 -6.24
C GLY A 91 -3.92 1.40 -7.27
N LYS A 92 -4.38 1.74 -8.47
CA LYS A 92 -4.37 0.84 -9.65
C LYS A 92 -2.97 0.38 -10.01
N TYR A 93 -1.96 1.18 -9.66
CA TYR A 93 -0.55 0.92 -9.88
C TYR A 93 0.20 1.02 -8.56
N ALA A 94 1.10 0.09 -8.29
CA ALA A 94 1.89 0.04 -7.07
C ALA A 94 3.34 -0.38 -7.31
N CYS A 95 4.18 -0.09 -6.32
CA CYS A 95 5.57 -0.54 -6.30
C CYS A 95 5.67 -2.07 -6.30
N ALA A 96 6.42 -2.63 -7.25
CA ALA A 96 6.67 -4.07 -7.35
C ALA A 96 8.05 -4.50 -6.83
N CYS A 97 8.72 -3.66 -6.03
CA CYS A 97 10.05 -3.97 -5.49
C CYS A 97 10.04 -5.07 -4.41
N GLY A 98 8.86 -5.56 -4.00
CA GLY A 98 8.69 -6.62 -3.00
C GLY A 98 8.99 -6.15 -1.57
N SER A 99 9.10 -7.11 -0.66
CA SER A 99 9.26 -6.89 0.80
C SER A 99 10.52 -6.11 1.20
N ARG A 100 11.49 -5.96 0.28
CA ARG A 100 12.71 -5.16 0.52
C ARG A 100 12.50 -3.65 0.33
N CYS A 101 11.30 -3.21 -0.08
CA CYS A 101 11.02 -1.81 -0.34
C CYS A 101 9.81 -1.32 0.47
N ASP A 102 10.10 -0.38 1.34
CA ASP A 102 9.18 0.28 2.27
C ASP A 102 8.58 1.58 1.70
N CYS A 103 8.84 1.90 0.43
CA CYS A 103 8.37 3.17 -0.15
C CYS A 103 6.84 3.24 -0.28
N GLY A 104 6.15 2.10 -0.35
CA GLY A 104 4.70 1.99 -0.40
C GLY A 104 4.04 2.80 -1.51
N TYR A 105 4.76 3.05 -2.61
CA TYR A 105 4.30 3.95 -3.66
C TYR A 105 3.07 3.37 -4.37
N ILE A 106 2.00 4.16 -4.44
CA ILE A 106 0.78 3.84 -5.18
C ILE A 106 0.39 5.01 -6.09
N SER A 107 -0.31 4.72 -7.19
CA SER A 107 -0.88 5.72 -8.09
C SER A 107 -2.08 5.19 -8.85
N GLN A 108 -2.96 6.10 -9.26
CA GLN A 108 -4.09 5.85 -10.15
C GLN A 108 -3.69 5.88 -11.63
N LYS A 109 -2.45 6.28 -11.94
CA LYS A 109 -1.88 6.32 -13.30
C LYS A 109 -0.58 5.49 -13.38
N PRO A 110 -0.25 4.96 -14.58
CA PRO A 110 1.07 4.38 -14.80
C PRO A 110 2.15 5.45 -14.62
N GLY A 111 3.35 5.02 -14.26
CA GLY A 111 4.47 5.91 -14.04
C GLY A 111 5.62 5.21 -13.33
N LYS A 112 6.57 6.00 -12.84
CA LYS A 112 7.73 5.50 -12.10
C LYS A 112 7.50 5.60 -10.59
N CYS A 113 7.93 4.55 -9.90
CA CYS A 113 8.06 4.51 -8.46
C CYS A 113 9.15 5.48 -7.98
N ALA A 114 9.17 5.79 -6.68
CA ALA A 114 10.21 6.57 -6.02
C ALA A 114 11.65 6.10 -6.31
N CYS A 115 11.85 4.80 -6.52
CA CYS A 115 13.16 4.21 -6.85
C CYS A 115 13.49 4.23 -8.35
N GLY A 116 12.65 4.85 -9.18
CA GLY A 116 12.84 4.94 -10.64
C GLY A 116 12.35 3.74 -11.45
N LYS A 117 11.94 2.64 -10.81
CA LYS A 117 11.33 1.48 -11.49
C LYS A 117 9.89 1.76 -11.92
N GLU A 118 9.44 1.12 -12.99
CA GLU A 118 8.05 1.17 -13.45
C GLU A 118 7.10 0.63 -12.37
N LEU A 119 5.96 1.29 -12.18
CA LEU A 119 4.89 0.78 -11.33
C LEU A 119 4.20 -0.40 -12.01
N LYS A 120 3.82 -1.40 -11.22
CA LYS A 120 3.04 -2.54 -11.70
C LYS A 120 1.57 -2.28 -11.48
N LYS A 121 0.75 -2.63 -12.46
CA LYS A 121 -0.72 -2.64 -12.30
C LYS A 121 -1.13 -3.72 -11.32
N VAL A 122 -1.99 -3.39 -10.35
CA VAL A 122 -2.41 -4.27 -9.25
C VAL A 122 -3.92 -4.33 -9.02
N GLU A 123 -4.69 -3.48 -9.71
CA GLU A 123 -6.16 -3.52 -9.79
C GLU A 123 -6.63 -3.62 -11.25
#